data_AF-A0A847EHK4-F1
#
_entry.id   AF-A0A847EHK4-F1
#
_cell.length_a   1.000
_cell.length_b   1.000
_cell.length_c   1.000
_cell.angle_alpha   90.00
_cell.angle_beta   90.00
_cell.angle_gamma   90.00
#
_symmetry.space_group_name_H-M   'P 1'
#
loop_
_entity.id
_entity.type
_entity.pdbx_description
1 polymer ?
#
loop_
_entity_poly.entity_id
_entity_poly.type
_entity_poly.pdbx_seq_one_letter_code
_entity_poly.pdbx_strand_id
1 'polypeptide(L)'
;QEKGIDVALAIDFVAFGLDKKFDIGVIASTDTDLNPAVEYVYNKCSENCRVNVVAWKSQTANSRLYIKGSKIWCHWLDRYDYESVADVTDYSV
;
A
#
# COMPACT_ATOMS: atom_id res chain seq x y z
N GLN A 1 4.63 17.75 1.10
CA GLN A 1 3.19 17.42 1.05
C GLN A 1 2.78 17.52 -0.41
N GLU A 2 2.77 16.40 -1.12
CA GLU A 2 2.38 16.35 -2.53
C GLU A 2 0.86 16.42 -2.59
N LYS A 3 0.31 17.63 -2.79
CA LYS A 3 -1.14 17.83 -2.83
C LYS A 3 -1.75 17.02 -3.98
N GLY A 4 -2.40 15.91 -3.66
CA GLY A 4 -3.32 15.20 -4.55
C GLY A 4 -2.91 13.78 -4.94
N ILE A 5 -1.66 13.35 -4.68
CA ILE A 5 -1.23 11.98 -5.02
C ILE A 5 -1.93 10.94 -4.15
N ASP A 6 -2.08 11.20 -2.84
CA ASP A 6 -2.75 10.30 -1.91
C ASP A 6 -4.23 10.07 -2.29
N VAL A 7 -4.88 11.12 -2.78
CA VAL A 7 -6.27 11.08 -3.24
C VAL A 7 -6.40 10.28 -4.52
N ALA A 8 -5.53 10.52 -5.50
CA ALA A 8 -5.53 9.76 -6.75
C ALA A 8 -5.28 8.27 -6.48
N LEU A 9 -4.29 7.94 -5.64
CA LEU A 9 -3.98 6.57 -5.24
C LEU A 9 -5.18 5.89 -4.56
N ALA A 10 -5.84 6.57 -3.62
CA ALA A 10 -7.03 6.04 -2.95
C ALA A 10 -8.19 5.77 -3.92
N ILE A 11 -8.46 6.72 -4.84
CA ILE A 11 -9.54 6.60 -5.83
C ILE A 11 -9.24 5.44 -6.79
N ASP A 12 -8.03 5.37 -7.34
CA ASP A 12 -7.65 4.32 -8.29
C ASP A 12 -7.70 2.95 -7.63
N PHE A 13 -7.22 2.82 -6.39
CA PHE A 13 -7.28 1.57 -5.66
C PHE A 13 -8.71 1.07 -5.47
N VAL A 14 -9.63 1.96 -5.10
CA VAL A 14 -11.05 1.63 -4.95
C VAL A 14 -11.68 1.29 -6.30
N ALA A 15 -11.48 2.12 -7.32
CA ALA A 15 -12.04 1.92 -8.65
C ALA A 15 -11.59 0.58 -9.25
N PHE A 16 -10.28 0.28 -9.19
CA PHE A 16 -9.73 -0.95 -9.71
C PHE A 16 -10.17 -2.19 -8.93
N GLY A 17 -10.35 -2.08 -7.61
CA GLY A 17 -10.91 -3.16 -6.81
C GLY A 17 -12.35 -3.48 -7.20
N LEU A 18 -13.20 -2.44 -7.35
CA LEU A 18 -14.60 -2.59 -7.74
C LEU A 18 -14.75 -3.11 -9.17
N ASP A 19 -13.93 -2.61 -10.09
CA ASP A 19 -13.90 -3.02 -11.50
C ASP A 19 -13.19 -4.37 -11.72
N LYS A 20 -12.74 -5.02 -10.65
CA LYS A 20 -12.04 -6.32 -10.68
C LYS A 20 -10.81 -6.29 -11.59
N LYS A 21 -10.06 -5.19 -11.58
CA LYS A 21 -8.83 -5.01 -12.36
C LYS A 21 -7.63 -5.71 -11.72
N PHE A 22 -7.77 -6.23 -10.50
CA PHE A 22 -6.80 -7.08 -9.84
C PHE A 22 -7.48 -8.15 -8.99
N ASP A 23 -6.82 -9.30 -8.84
CA ASP A 23 -7.15 -10.29 -7.82
C ASP A 23 -6.49 -9.96 -6.47
N ILE A 24 -5.35 -9.27 -6.50
CA ILE A 24 -4.61 -8.86 -5.31
C ILE A 24 -4.21 -7.38 -5.44
N GLY A 25 -4.80 -6.54 -4.61
CA GLY A 25 -4.44 -5.14 -4.47
C GLY A 25 -3.34 -4.98 -3.43
N VAL A 26 -2.24 -4.32 -3.79
CA VAL A 26 -1.10 -4.08 -2.90
C VAL A 26 -0.87 -2.58 -2.76
N ILE A 27 -0.97 -2.04 -1.54
CA ILE A 27 -0.62 -0.65 -1.25
C ILE A 27 0.69 -0.60 -0.45
N ALA A 28 1.70 0.05 -1.03
CA ALA A 28 2.97 0.32 -0.38
C ALA A 28 2.96 1.72 0.24
N SER A 29 2.52 1.82 1.50
CA SER A 29 2.46 3.09 2.22
C SER A 29 2.32 2.87 3.72
N THR A 30 2.73 3.87 4.50
CA THR A 30 2.43 3.99 5.94
C THR A 30 1.46 5.13 6.25
N ASP A 31 0.92 5.79 5.22
CA ASP A 31 0.01 6.93 5.36
C ASP A 31 -1.40 6.48 5.76
N THR A 32 -1.78 6.81 6.99
CA THR A 32 -3.06 6.41 7.57
C THR A 32 -4.28 6.98 6.85
N ASP A 33 -4.12 8.03 6.05
CA ASP A 33 -5.21 8.60 5.24
C ASP A 33 -5.70 7.62 4.16
N LEU A 34 -4.91 6.59 3.82
CA LEU A 34 -5.30 5.51 2.89
C LEU A 34 -6.10 4.38 3.55
N ASN A 35 -6.19 4.33 4.88
CA ASN A 35 -6.94 3.28 5.58
C ASN A 35 -8.41 3.16 5.12
N PRO A 36 -9.16 4.26 4.93
CA PRO A 36 -10.54 4.16 4.45
C PRO A 36 -10.66 3.50 3.06
N ALA A 37 -9.71 3.75 2.15
CA ALA A 37 -9.69 3.14 0.82
C ALA A 37 -9.39 1.62 0.90
N VAL A 38 -8.38 1.26 1.69
CA VAL A 38 -8.01 -0.13 1.98
C VAL A 38 -9.18 -0.89 2.61
N GLU A 39 -9.83 -0.28 3.61
CA GLU A 39 -10.99 -0.84 4.29
C GLU A 39 -12.18 -1.02 3.36
N TYR A 40 -12.43 -0.05 2.48
CA TYR A 40 -13.53 -0.11 1.53
C TYR A 40 -13.36 -1.29 0.55
N VAL A 41 -12.18 -1.42 -0.08
CA VAL A 41 -11.92 -2.52 -1.01
C VAL A 41 -11.95 -3.87 -0.29
N TYR A 42 -11.31 -3.97 0.88
CA TYR A 42 -11.33 -5.19 1.68
C TYR A 42 -12.75 -5.65 1.99
N ASN A 43 -13.65 -4.73 2.39
CA ASN A 43 -15.02 -5.07 2.74
C ASN A 43 -15.91 -5.36 1.52
N LYS A 44 -15.74 -4.62 0.42
CA LYS A 44 -16.61 -4.74 -0.76
C LYS A 44 -16.20 -5.83 -1.74
N CYS A 45 -14.93 -6.19 -1.72
CA CYS A 45 -14.35 -7.10 -2.70
C CYS A 45 -13.74 -8.35 -2.05
N SER A 46 -14.03 -8.65 -0.77
CA SER A 46 -13.46 -9.78 -0.02
C SER A 46 -13.59 -11.14 -0.71
N GLU A 47 -14.65 -11.34 -1.49
CA GLU A 47 -14.88 -12.60 -2.24
C GLU A 47 -14.11 -12.65 -3.57
N ASN A 48 -13.73 -11.51 -4.13
CA ASN A 48 -13.18 -11.40 -5.49
C ASN A 48 -11.74 -10.88 -5.54
N CYS A 49 -11.27 -10.23 -4.47
CA CYS A 49 -9.91 -9.72 -4.38
C CYS A 49 -9.35 -9.82 -2.96
N ARG A 50 -8.04 -9.87 -2.86
CA ARG A 50 -7.29 -9.80 -1.60
C ARG A 50 -6.60 -8.45 -1.50
N VAL A 51 -6.58 -7.90 -0.31
CA VAL A 51 -5.83 -6.66 -0.02
C VAL A 51 -4.61 -7.01 0.82
N ASN A 52 -3.45 -6.58 0.34
CA ASN A 52 -2.18 -6.64 1.04
C ASN A 52 -1.61 -5.23 1.18
N VAL A 53 -0.74 -5.06 2.17
CA VAL A 53 -0.01 -3.81 2.38
C VAL A 53 1.49 -4.08 2.34
N VAL A 54 2.26 -3.05 2.03
CA VAL A 54 3.72 -3.06 2.12
C VAL A 54 4.11 -1.88 2.99
N ALA A 55 5.01 -2.12 3.94
CA ALA A 55 5.43 -1.08 4.87
C ALA A 55 6.92 -1.20 5.17
N TRP A 56 7.56 -0.07 5.45
CA TRP A 56 8.95 -0.02 5.83
C TRP A 56 9.14 -0.39 7.30
N LYS A 57 10.12 -1.25 7.56
CA LYS A 57 10.54 -1.67 8.88
C LYS A 57 11.98 -1.25 9.14
N SER A 58 12.17 -0.50 10.21
CA SER A 58 13.49 -0.11 10.71
C SER A 58 13.44 0.07 12.22
N GLN A 59 14.55 0.51 12.82
CA GLN A 59 14.59 0.82 14.25
C GLN A 59 13.63 1.97 14.64
N THR A 60 13.34 2.88 13.71
CA THR A 60 12.50 4.06 13.95
C THR A 60 11.15 4.02 13.24
N ALA A 61 10.93 3.09 12.31
CA ALA A 61 9.67 2.93 11.58
C ALA A 61 9.16 1.49 11.70
N ASN A 62 7.96 1.33 12.26
CA ASN A 62 7.31 0.03 12.44
C ASN A 62 5.78 0.18 12.42
N SER A 63 5.27 1.03 11.53
CA SER A 63 3.85 1.23 11.30
C SER A 63 3.45 0.61 9.96
N ARG A 64 2.17 0.24 9.84
CA ARG A 64 1.58 -0.26 8.60
C ARG A 64 0.12 0.17 8.54
N LEU A 65 -0.44 0.21 7.33
CA LEU A 65 -1.90 0.30 7.18
C LEU A 65 -2.55 -0.94 7.79
N TYR A 66 -3.66 -0.74 8.48
CA TYR A 66 -4.39 -1.82 9.12
C TYR A 66 -5.88 -1.50 9.16
N ILE A 67 -6.69 -2.56 9.05
CA ILE A 67 -8.13 -2.49 9.31
C ILE A 67 -8.37 -3.14 10.66
N LYS A 68 -9.10 -2.44 11.54
CA LYS A 68 -9.44 -2.97 12.86
C LYS A 68 -10.23 -4.27 12.75
N GLY A 69 -9.79 -5.30 13.47
CA GLY A 69 -10.47 -6.61 13.48
C GLY A 69 -10.21 -7.50 12.27
N SER A 70 -9.38 -7.07 11.32
CA SER A 70 -9.07 -7.83 10.10
C SER A 70 -7.61 -8.28 10.05
N LYS A 71 -7.36 -9.39 9.33
CA LYS A 71 -6.01 -9.93 9.11
C LYS A 71 -5.55 -9.61 7.68
N ILE A 72 -5.00 -8.41 7.50
CA ILE A 72 -4.31 -8.05 6.25
C ILE A 72 -2.84 -8.47 6.33
N TRP A 73 -2.38 -9.12 5.25
CA TRP A 73 -0.97 -9.46 5.07
C TRP A 73 -0.15 -8.20 4.82
N CYS A 74 1.01 -8.11 5.48
CA CYS A 74 1.96 -7.01 5.29
C CYS A 74 3.28 -7.59 4.82
N HIS A 75 3.74 -7.12 3.67
CA HIS A 75 5.12 -7.31 3.24
C HIS A 75 5.96 -6.24 3.91
N TRP A 76 6.80 -6.65 4.86
CA TRP A 76 7.74 -5.72 5.45
C TRP A 76 8.94 -5.59 4.53
N LEU A 77 9.28 -4.36 4.20
CA LEU A 77 10.53 -4.03 3.53
C LEU A 77 11.50 -3.44 4.53
N ASP A 78 12.77 -3.76 4.40
CA ASP A 78 13.83 -3.11 5.17
C ASP A 78 14.96 -2.60 4.27
N ARG A 79 16.02 -2.13 4.93
CA ARG A 79 17.20 -1.58 4.26
C ARG A 79 17.83 -2.55 3.27
N TYR A 80 17.87 -3.83 3.60
CA TYR A 80 18.46 -4.84 2.73
C TYR A 80 17.64 -5.00 1.45
N ASP A 81 16.31 -5.01 1.55
CA ASP A 81 15.43 -5.08 0.38
C ASP A 81 15.64 -3.88 -0.54
N TYR A 82 15.71 -2.66 0.03
CA TYR A 82 15.96 -1.45 -0.75
C TYR A 82 17.32 -1.49 -1.45
N GLU A 83 18.39 -1.79 -0.73
CA GLU A 83 19.76 -1.82 -1.27
C GLU A 83 19.92 -2.88 -2.39
N SER A 84 19.11 -3.95 -2.38
CA SER A 84 19.15 -4.97 -3.42
C SER A 84 18.60 -4.50 -4.79
N VAL A 85 17.77 -3.46 -4.81
CA VAL A 85 17.10 -2.95 -6.03
C VAL A 85 17.37 -1.46 -6.30
N ALA A 86 18.14 -0.80 -5.43
CA ALA A 86 18.42 0.63 -5.54
C ALA A 86 19.15 0.95 -6.86
N ASP A 87 18.59 1.89 -7.63
CA ASP A 87 19.26 2.45 -8.80
C ASP A 87 20.32 3.45 -8.33
N VAL A 88 21.58 3.18 -8.68
CA VAL A 88 22.73 4.02 -8.34
C VAL A 88 23.02 5.10 -9.40
N THR A 89 22.19 5.16 -10.46
CA THR A 89 22.32 6.15 -11.53
C THR A 89 21.98 7.55 -11.02
N ASP A 90 22.89 8.50 -11.20
CA ASP A 90 22.64 9.90 -10.94
C ASP A 90 21.94 10.55 -12.15
N TYR A 91 20.67 10.93 -11.99
CA TYR A 91 19.86 11.59 -13.02
C TYR A 91 19.96 13.13 -13.00
N SER A 92 20.85 13.68 -12.17
CA SER A 92 21.04 15.13 -12.04
C SER A 92 22.14 15.71 -12.95
N VAL A 93 22.80 14.87 -13.76
CA VAL A 93 23.84 15.26 -14.74
C VAL A 93 23.28 15.72 -16.08
#